data_AF-A0A835GD61-F1
#
_entry.id   AF-A0A835GD61-F1
#
_cell.length_a   1.000
_cell.length_b   1.000
_cell.length_c   1.000
_cell.angle_alpha   90.00
_cell.angle_beta   90.00
_cell.angle_gamma   90.00
#
_symmetry.space_group_name_H-M   'P 1'
#
loop_
_entity.id
_entity.type
_entity.pdbx_description
1 polymer ?
#
loop_
_entity_poly.entity_id
_entity_poly.type
_entity_poly.pdbx_seq_one_letter_code
_entity_poly.pdbx_strand_id
1 'polypeptide(L)'
;MSLIFRTLARNNPRNIVTDAQIFVISCRKLSIVPSLYDGDQDPAPKFFSSNVQILLKRLTRPDFNKVFRKRTNHGLSVLKTPSYKFLTTEELEEEISKANEKANRLLQMPPVVKIQQHIEDVLSNDPALIGYDTAKYIFTDITFGVANEHRIIIERDPDGTLRSCDHDVRKRLNQAYFPLNGRKLREPLMFADIEKLNSLLDREKYEFVLDRACVQYEPDEPSYQRVTSITYQHVDTKSKYELLRSTRHFGPMTFYLTWHKSMDNLMLELIQGGAVREAVLLAALRQDIHGDVANGDVARTLAQQILPTPVQLTKPESLTEEDIQLDSKCVECIEKYITGTSSMKSQQELALQGFREYYQQLIELSRGLKKAHGKQ
;
A
#
# COMPACT_ATOMS: atom_id res chain seq x y z
N MET A 1 -39.20 34.66 38.32
CA MET A 1 -38.69 33.53 37.51
C MET A 1 -39.44 33.50 36.18
N SER A 2 -39.25 34.50 35.33
CA SER A 2 -38.32 34.56 34.19
C SER A 2 -38.75 33.73 32.96
N LEU A 3 -39.59 34.38 32.12
CA LEU A 3 -39.62 34.40 30.63
C LEU A 3 -40.05 33.10 29.92
N ILE A 4 -41.34 32.91 29.58
CA ILE A 4 -42.14 33.49 28.48
C ILE A 4 -41.74 32.95 27.08
N PHE A 5 -42.57 32.01 26.61
CA PHE A 5 -42.85 31.75 25.20
C PHE A 5 -43.51 32.96 24.54
N ARG A 6 -42.97 33.43 23.40
CA ARG A 6 -43.68 33.91 22.19
C ARG A 6 -42.76 34.80 21.35
N THR A 7 -42.59 34.46 20.07
CA THR A 7 -42.87 35.37 18.95
C THR A 7 -43.04 34.56 17.66
N LEU A 8 -44.30 34.33 17.30
CA LEU A 8 -44.73 34.13 15.91
C LEU A 8 -44.68 35.50 15.23
N ALA A 9 -43.80 35.68 14.26
CA ALA A 9 -43.85 36.79 13.32
C ALA A 9 -44.10 36.23 11.92
N ARG A 10 -45.39 36.23 11.54
CA ARG A 10 -45.83 36.22 10.15
C ARG A 10 -45.29 37.48 9.49
N ASN A 11 -44.57 37.36 8.38
CA ASN A 11 -44.53 38.40 7.34
C ASN A 11 -44.36 37.74 5.97
N ASN A 12 -45.29 38.08 5.07
CA ASN A 12 -45.36 37.66 3.67
C ASN A 12 -44.04 37.86 2.91
N PRO A 13 -43.63 36.93 2.02
CA PRO A 13 -42.69 37.27 0.97
C PRO A 13 -43.43 38.00 -0.15
N ARG A 14 -43.19 39.31 -0.30
CA ARG A 14 -43.35 39.95 -1.61
C ARG A 14 -42.13 39.59 -2.45
N ASN A 15 -42.40 38.98 -3.60
CA ASN A 15 -41.43 38.66 -4.64
C ASN A 15 -40.54 39.88 -4.95
N ILE A 16 -39.24 39.74 -4.70
CA ILE A 16 -38.20 40.47 -5.42
C ILE A 16 -37.21 39.39 -5.85
N VAL A 17 -37.41 38.92 -7.08
CA VAL A 17 -36.45 38.11 -7.81
C VAL A 17 -35.23 38.99 -8.06
N THR A 18 -34.11 38.62 -7.47
CA THR A 18 -32.78 39.03 -7.93
C THR A 18 -31.93 37.77 -7.97
N ASP A 19 -31.37 37.49 -9.16
CA ASP A 19 -30.60 36.31 -9.48
C ASP A 19 -29.36 36.19 -8.58
N ALA A 20 -29.49 35.37 -7.55
CA ALA A 20 -28.35 34.78 -6.86
C ALA A 20 -28.40 33.28 -7.13
N GLN A 21 -27.70 32.86 -8.19
CA GLN A 21 -27.38 31.46 -8.39
C GLN A 21 -26.51 31.00 -7.23
N ILE A 22 -27.16 30.48 -6.18
CA ILE A 22 -26.48 29.70 -5.15
C ILE A 22 -26.09 28.39 -5.85
N PHE A 23 -24.87 28.37 -6.40
CA PHE A 23 -24.18 27.14 -6.73
C PHE A 23 -23.98 26.39 -5.43
N VAL A 24 -24.94 25.51 -5.09
CA VAL A 24 -24.69 24.41 -4.17
C VAL A 24 -23.72 23.50 -4.92
N ILE A 25 -22.43 23.77 -4.74
CA ILE A 25 -21.39 22.79 -5.06
C ILE A 25 -21.62 21.66 -4.06
N SER A 26 -22.46 20.71 -4.46
CA SER A 26 -22.46 19.39 -3.84
C SER A 26 -21.07 18.83 -4.12
N CYS A 27 -20.16 19.00 -3.15
CA CYS A 27 -18.95 18.22 -3.07
C CYS A 27 -19.40 16.78 -2.83
N ARG A 28 -19.85 16.10 -3.89
CA ARG A 28 -19.88 14.65 -3.93
C ARG A 28 -18.42 14.25 -3.78
N LYS A 29 -17.99 14.03 -2.53
CA LYS A 29 -16.75 13.33 -2.24
C LYS A 29 -16.86 12.06 -3.07
N LEU A 30 -15.98 11.91 -4.06
CA LEU A 30 -15.89 10.72 -4.90
C LEU A 30 -15.91 9.52 -3.95
N SER A 31 -16.99 8.75 -3.97
CA SER A 31 -17.08 7.54 -3.16
C SER A 31 -16.18 6.52 -3.84
N ILE A 32 -14.94 6.44 -3.37
CA ILE A 32 -13.96 5.44 -3.80
C ILE A 32 -14.56 4.06 -3.52
N VAL A 33 -14.77 3.28 -4.58
CA VAL A 33 -15.34 1.93 -4.45
C VAL A 33 -14.20 0.96 -4.14
N PRO A 34 -14.26 0.25 -3.01
CA PRO A 34 -13.22 -0.71 -2.67
C PRO A 34 -13.19 -1.85 -3.69
N SER A 35 -12.00 -2.23 -4.14
CA SER A 35 -11.81 -3.45 -4.93
C SER A 35 -11.20 -4.52 -4.04
N LEU A 36 -11.87 -5.65 -3.99
CA LEU A 36 -11.53 -6.79 -3.15
C LEU A 36 -10.87 -7.88 -3.99
N TYR A 37 -10.12 -8.77 -3.34
CA TYR A 37 -9.58 -9.99 -3.96
C TYR A 37 -10.60 -11.13 -3.77
N ASP A 38 -11.80 -10.96 -4.30
CA ASP A 38 -12.91 -11.92 -4.26
C ASP A 38 -12.98 -12.83 -5.51
N GLY A 39 -12.26 -12.47 -6.58
CA GLY A 39 -12.25 -13.20 -7.84
C GLY A 39 -11.69 -14.64 -7.77
N ASP A 40 -11.85 -15.36 -8.88
CA ASP A 40 -11.45 -16.78 -8.98
C ASP A 40 -9.93 -17.00 -8.85
N GLN A 41 -9.12 -16.01 -9.26
CA GLN A 41 -7.67 -16.08 -9.19
C GLN A 41 -7.15 -15.60 -7.83
N ASP A 42 -6.44 -16.48 -7.12
CA ASP A 42 -5.72 -16.12 -5.91
C ASP A 42 -4.50 -15.23 -6.24
N PRO A 43 -4.37 -14.02 -5.67
CA PRO A 43 -3.20 -13.18 -5.85
C PRO A 43 -1.94 -13.74 -5.17
N ALA A 44 -2.07 -14.59 -4.15
CA ALA A 44 -0.95 -15.01 -3.31
C ALA A 44 0.18 -15.69 -4.09
N PRO A 45 -0.05 -16.69 -4.97
CA PRO A 45 1.03 -17.34 -5.71
C PRO A 45 1.83 -16.37 -6.58
N LYS A 46 1.16 -15.38 -7.19
CA LYS A 46 1.81 -14.34 -8.01
C LYS A 46 2.59 -13.38 -7.13
N PHE A 47 2.01 -12.93 -6.02
CA PHE A 47 2.66 -12.01 -5.08
C PHE A 47 3.92 -12.62 -4.46
N PHE A 48 3.87 -13.87 -4.03
CA PHE A 48 5.00 -14.56 -3.37
C PHE A 48 6.06 -15.10 -4.34
N SER A 49 5.85 -14.99 -5.65
CA SER A 49 6.86 -15.40 -6.61
C SER A 49 8.17 -14.61 -6.43
N SER A 50 9.30 -15.31 -6.55
CA SER A 50 10.62 -14.73 -6.27
C SER A 50 10.91 -13.52 -7.16
N ASN A 51 10.55 -13.59 -8.45
CA ASN A 51 10.77 -12.50 -9.39
C ASN A 51 9.96 -11.25 -9.03
N VAL A 52 8.66 -11.41 -8.74
CA VAL A 52 7.78 -10.31 -8.33
C VAL A 52 8.29 -9.67 -7.03
N GLN A 53 8.71 -10.46 -6.05
CA GLN A 53 9.26 -9.94 -4.80
C GLN A 53 10.54 -9.12 -5.01
N ILE A 54 11.44 -9.57 -5.91
CA ILE A 54 12.66 -8.83 -6.25
C ILE A 54 12.30 -7.49 -6.93
N LEU A 55 11.38 -7.51 -7.89
CA LEU A 55 10.91 -6.30 -8.58
C LEU A 55 10.25 -5.31 -7.60
N LEU A 56 9.35 -5.78 -6.74
CA LEU A 56 8.67 -4.93 -5.75
C LEU A 56 9.64 -4.32 -4.73
N LYS A 57 10.61 -5.10 -4.24
CA LYS A 57 11.67 -4.60 -3.36
C LYS A 57 12.49 -3.51 -4.03
N ARG A 58 12.84 -3.70 -5.31
CA ARG A 58 13.58 -2.70 -6.08
C ARG A 58 12.77 -1.43 -6.31
N LEU A 59 11.49 -1.56 -6.70
CA LEU A 59 10.57 -0.44 -6.93
C LEU A 59 10.30 0.39 -5.66
N THR A 60 10.45 -0.20 -4.47
CA THR A 60 10.25 0.48 -3.18
C THR A 60 11.24 1.62 -2.93
N ARG A 61 12.42 1.61 -3.57
CA ARG A 61 13.48 2.62 -3.45
C ARG A 61 13.74 3.00 -1.97
N PRO A 62 14.37 2.10 -1.19
CA PRO A 62 14.54 2.33 0.24
C PRO A 62 15.50 3.49 0.51
N ASP A 63 14.99 4.59 1.07
CA ASP A 63 15.79 5.63 1.70
C ASP A 63 15.95 5.31 3.19
N PHE A 64 17.18 5.01 3.62
CA PHE A 64 17.49 4.62 4.99
C PHE A 64 17.15 5.72 6.01
N ASN A 65 17.18 7.00 5.62
CA ASN A 65 16.77 8.09 6.50
C ASN A 65 15.29 7.97 6.88
N LYS A 66 14.45 7.60 5.91
CA LYS A 66 13.02 7.39 6.11
C LYS A 66 12.71 6.06 6.80
N VAL A 67 13.44 4.99 6.47
CA VAL A 67 13.27 3.67 7.10
C VAL A 67 13.58 3.70 8.59
N PHE A 68 14.69 4.33 8.98
CA PHE A 68 15.15 4.42 10.38
C PHE A 68 14.70 5.69 11.10
N ARG A 69 13.75 6.42 10.54
CA ARG A 69 13.25 7.66 11.15
C ARG A 69 12.74 7.41 12.57
N LYS A 70 12.91 8.42 13.43
CA LYS A 70 12.44 8.36 14.81
C LYS A 70 10.91 8.36 14.82
N ARG A 71 10.30 7.28 15.31
CA ARG A 71 8.85 7.22 15.56
C ARG A 71 8.58 7.67 16.99
N THR A 72 7.72 8.68 17.16
CA THR A 72 7.33 9.24 18.47
C THR A 72 6.47 8.27 19.33
N ASN A 73 6.16 7.09 18.79
CA ASN A 73 5.10 6.19 19.30
C ASN A 73 5.60 5.00 20.13
N HIS A 74 6.86 4.94 20.54
CA HIS A 74 7.38 3.75 21.23
C HIS A 74 7.05 3.65 22.73
N GLY A 75 6.13 4.46 23.25
CA GLY A 75 5.76 4.41 24.68
C GLY A 75 6.94 4.69 25.63
N LEU A 76 8.08 5.13 25.07
CA LEU A 76 9.26 5.52 25.81
C LEU A 76 9.03 6.95 26.28
N SER A 77 8.79 7.10 27.58
CA SER A 77 8.65 8.41 28.21
C SER A 77 9.90 9.29 28.05
N VAL A 78 11.06 8.71 27.71
CA VAL A 78 12.35 9.40 27.60
C VAL A 78 13.17 8.82 26.45
N LEU A 79 13.80 9.70 25.66
CA LEU A 79 14.78 9.33 24.64
C LEU A 79 16.05 8.78 25.29
N LYS A 80 16.55 7.63 24.82
CA LYS A 80 17.83 7.09 25.30
C LYS A 80 18.99 7.94 24.78
N THR A 81 20.01 8.13 25.61
CA THR A 81 21.26 8.80 25.23
C THR A 81 21.97 8.00 24.14
N PRO A 82 22.41 8.64 23.02
CA PRO A 82 23.14 7.94 21.98
C PRO A 82 24.51 7.46 22.48
N SER A 83 24.94 6.29 22.03
CA SER A 83 26.29 5.75 22.28
C SER A 83 27.17 5.99 21.07
N TYR A 84 28.35 6.57 21.27
CA TYR A 84 29.37 6.73 20.24
C TYR A 84 30.36 5.58 20.31
N LYS A 85 30.76 5.05 19.16
CA LYS A 85 31.76 3.99 19.01
C LYS A 85 32.76 4.41 17.94
N PHE A 86 34.05 4.13 18.17
CA PHE A 86 35.07 4.23 17.14
C PHE A 86 35.13 2.89 16.43
N LEU A 87 35.06 2.91 15.10
CA LEU A 87 35.03 1.71 14.27
C LEU A 87 36.19 1.77 13.25
N THR A 88 36.76 0.62 12.94
CA THR A 88 37.60 0.45 11.75
C THR A 88 36.74 0.46 10.48
N THR A 89 37.37 0.50 9.30
CA THR A 89 36.64 0.41 8.02
C THR A 89 35.90 -0.92 7.87
N GLU A 90 36.54 -2.02 8.30
CA GLU A 90 35.95 -3.36 8.26
C GLU A 90 34.73 -3.46 9.20
N GLU A 91 34.88 -2.97 10.44
CA GLU A 91 33.77 -2.94 11.40
C GLU A 91 32.62 -2.05 10.94
N LEU A 92 32.91 -0.95 10.23
CA LEU A 92 31.89 -0.08 9.66
C LEU A 92 31.09 -0.80 8.57
N GLU A 93 31.75 -1.55 7.68
CA GLU A 93 31.10 -2.35 6.65
C GLU A 93 30.19 -3.42 7.26
N GLU A 94 30.62 -4.08 8.33
CA GLU A 94 29.81 -5.03 9.09
C GLU A 94 28.57 -4.37 9.72
N GLU A 95 28.72 -3.18 10.31
CA GLU A 95 27.57 -2.47 10.89
C GLU A 95 26.59 -1.99 9.80
N ILE A 96 27.09 -1.62 8.61
CA ILE A 96 26.26 -1.30 7.45
C ILE A 96 25.51 -2.54 6.96
N SER A 97 26.14 -3.71 6.91
CA SER A 97 25.47 -4.95 6.50
C SER A 97 24.36 -5.35 7.48
N LYS A 98 24.62 -5.25 8.80
CA LYS A 98 23.61 -5.44 9.85
C LYS A 98 22.47 -4.43 9.74
N ALA A 99 22.77 -3.17 9.43
CA ALA A 99 21.76 -2.15 9.20
C ALA A 99 20.89 -2.49 7.97
N ASN A 100 21.49 -2.97 6.88
CA ASN A 100 20.76 -3.41 5.69
C ASN A 100 19.84 -4.61 5.98
N GLU A 101 20.29 -5.60 6.74
CA GLU A 101 19.44 -6.70 7.18
C GLU A 101 18.26 -6.22 8.03
N LYS A 102 18.51 -5.29 8.96
CA LYS A 102 17.46 -4.69 9.78
C LYS A 102 16.47 -3.89 8.93
N ALA A 103 16.94 -3.14 7.94
CA ALA A 103 16.08 -2.43 7.00
C ALA A 103 15.19 -3.41 6.21
N ASN A 104 15.76 -4.52 5.74
CA ASN A 104 15.01 -5.57 5.04
C ASN A 104 13.89 -6.18 5.92
N ARG A 105 14.14 -6.36 7.22
CA ARG A 105 13.10 -6.83 8.16
C ARG A 105 12.00 -5.78 8.37
N LEU A 106 12.37 -4.50 8.48
CA LEU A 106 11.39 -3.41 8.64
C LEU A 106 10.53 -3.19 7.39
N LEU A 107 11.12 -3.41 6.22
CA LEU A 107 10.47 -3.28 4.91
C LEU A 107 9.76 -4.54 4.44
N GLN A 108 9.64 -5.56 5.30
CA GLN A 108 8.90 -6.78 4.96
C GLN A 108 7.44 -6.43 4.65
N MET A 109 7.07 -6.69 3.40
CA MET A 109 5.76 -6.34 2.86
C MET A 109 4.66 -7.22 3.48
N PRO A 110 3.52 -6.63 3.88
CA PRO A 110 2.32 -7.40 4.20
C PRO A 110 1.94 -8.35 3.05
N PRO A 111 1.49 -9.58 3.35
CA PRO A 111 1.07 -10.53 2.34
C PRO A 111 -0.23 -10.07 1.66
N VAL A 112 -0.39 -10.41 0.39
CA VAL A 112 -1.62 -10.17 -0.39
C VAL A 112 -2.22 -11.53 -0.72
N VAL A 113 -3.44 -11.77 -0.22
CA VAL A 113 -4.11 -13.07 -0.27
C VAL A 113 -5.57 -12.90 -0.68
N LYS A 114 -6.19 -13.98 -1.16
CA LYS A 114 -7.63 -14.03 -1.41
C LYS A 114 -8.42 -13.84 -0.11
N ILE A 115 -9.64 -13.32 -0.23
CA ILE A 115 -10.57 -13.24 0.90
C ILE A 115 -10.92 -14.63 1.42
N GLN A 116 -10.91 -14.78 2.75
CA GLN A 116 -11.37 -16.00 3.42
C GLN A 116 -12.89 -16.21 3.24
N GLN A 117 -13.31 -17.45 3.08
CA GLN A 117 -14.73 -17.83 3.02
C GLN A 117 -15.27 -18.11 4.43
N HIS A 118 -16.59 -18.00 4.61
CA HIS A 118 -17.23 -18.34 5.88
C HIS A 118 -17.08 -19.82 6.21
N ILE A 119 -16.89 -20.13 7.49
CA ILE A 119 -16.79 -21.51 7.97
C ILE A 119 -18.20 -22.04 8.25
N GLU A 120 -18.63 -23.05 7.48
CA GLU A 120 -19.88 -23.76 7.69
C GLU A 120 -19.62 -25.22 8.06
N ASP A 121 -19.00 -25.43 9.23
CA ASP A 121 -18.67 -26.76 9.73
C ASP A 121 -19.51 -27.11 10.96
N VAL A 122 -20.47 -28.03 10.79
CA VAL A 122 -21.39 -28.49 11.83
C VAL A 122 -20.87 -29.79 12.43
N LEU A 123 -20.60 -29.76 13.73
CA LEU A 123 -20.02 -30.89 14.47
C LEU A 123 -21.07 -31.84 15.03
N SER A 124 -22.17 -31.30 15.56
CA SER A 124 -23.27 -32.08 16.15
C SER A 124 -24.59 -31.30 16.06
N ASN A 125 -25.71 -32.01 16.03
CA ASN A 125 -27.05 -31.43 16.14
C ASN A 125 -27.85 -32.19 17.20
N ASP A 126 -28.24 -31.50 18.26
CA ASP A 126 -28.93 -32.06 19.42
C ASP A 126 -30.30 -31.37 19.61
N PRO A 127 -31.38 -31.82 18.91
CA PRO A 127 -32.68 -31.15 18.94
C PRO A 127 -33.36 -31.10 20.31
N ALA A 128 -32.93 -31.96 21.25
CA ALA A 128 -33.45 -31.96 22.63
C ALA A 128 -33.09 -30.68 23.42
N LEU A 129 -32.13 -29.90 22.94
CA LEU A 129 -31.69 -28.65 23.57
C LEU A 129 -32.48 -27.43 23.08
N ILE A 130 -33.39 -27.59 22.12
CA ILE A 130 -34.21 -26.49 21.59
C ILE A 130 -35.08 -25.93 22.72
N GLY A 131 -34.95 -24.62 22.97
CA GLY A 131 -35.70 -23.92 24.01
C GLY A 131 -35.11 -24.04 25.43
N TYR A 132 -33.92 -24.65 25.58
CA TYR A 132 -33.21 -24.69 26.86
C TYR A 132 -32.70 -23.30 27.29
N ASP A 133 -32.10 -22.56 26.34
CA ASP A 133 -31.62 -21.20 26.57
C ASP A 133 -31.89 -20.31 25.34
N THR A 134 -31.88 -19.01 25.56
CA THR A 134 -32.02 -17.96 24.54
C THR A 134 -30.68 -17.48 23.99
N ALA A 135 -29.59 -17.65 24.74
CA ALA A 135 -28.26 -17.19 24.36
C ALA A 135 -27.41 -18.28 23.69
N LYS A 136 -26.46 -17.84 22.85
CA LYS A 136 -25.43 -18.71 22.26
C LYS A 136 -24.32 -18.94 23.27
N TYR A 137 -23.85 -20.18 23.38
CA TYR A 137 -22.65 -20.51 24.16
C TYR A 137 -21.44 -20.62 23.25
N ILE A 138 -20.32 -20.02 23.64
CA ILE A 138 -19.07 -20.13 22.88
C ILE A 138 -18.00 -20.74 23.76
N PHE A 139 -17.43 -21.86 23.31
CA PHE A 139 -16.37 -22.57 23.99
C PHE A 139 -15.05 -22.30 23.25
N THR A 140 -14.01 -21.93 24.01
CA THR A 140 -12.69 -21.56 23.46
C THR A 140 -11.62 -22.34 24.18
N ASP A 141 -10.77 -23.04 23.43
CA ASP A 141 -9.58 -23.67 23.98
C ASP A 141 -8.47 -22.65 24.29
N ILE A 142 -8.13 -22.54 25.57
CA ILE A 142 -7.12 -21.63 26.10
C ILE A 142 -5.77 -22.31 26.37
N THR A 143 -5.52 -23.49 25.80
CA THR A 143 -4.26 -24.23 25.98
C THR A 143 -3.04 -23.40 25.55
N PHE A 144 -2.02 -23.35 26.40
CA PHE A 144 -0.79 -22.61 26.12
C PHE A 144 0.06 -23.34 25.07
N GLY A 145 0.76 -22.58 24.21
CA GLY A 145 1.64 -23.13 23.17
C GLY A 145 0.98 -23.49 21.84
N VAL A 146 -0.36 -23.47 21.76
CA VAL A 146 -1.10 -23.64 20.50
C VAL A 146 -1.18 -22.30 19.75
N ALA A 147 -0.91 -22.31 18.44
CA ALA A 147 -1.06 -21.13 17.59
C ALA A 147 -2.53 -20.71 17.46
N ASN A 148 -2.80 -19.40 17.41
CA ASN A 148 -4.16 -18.86 17.36
C ASN A 148 -4.97 -19.32 16.14
N GLU A 149 -4.29 -19.66 15.04
CA GLU A 149 -4.89 -20.21 13.82
C GLU A 149 -5.44 -21.64 14.02
N HIS A 150 -4.82 -22.42 14.90
CA HIS A 150 -5.16 -23.84 15.13
C HIS A 150 -6.00 -24.10 16.39
N ARG A 151 -6.35 -23.06 17.16
CA ARG A 151 -7.18 -23.18 18.37
C ARG A 151 -8.58 -23.70 18.06
N ILE A 152 -9.17 -24.50 18.94
CA ILE A 152 -10.55 -24.97 18.77
C ILE A 152 -11.49 -23.93 19.39
N ILE A 153 -12.40 -23.40 18.56
CA ILE A 153 -13.41 -22.42 18.98
C ILE A 153 -14.74 -22.84 18.36
N ILE A 154 -15.69 -23.20 19.21
CA ILE A 154 -16.98 -23.78 18.81
C ILE A 154 -18.12 -23.00 19.45
N GLU A 155 -19.21 -22.86 18.70
CA GLU A 155 -20.44 -22.23 19.16
C GLU A 155 -21.59 -23.24 19.22
N ARG A 156 -22.38 -23.14 20.28
CA ARG A 156 -23.65 -23.84 20.44
C ARG A 156 -24.77 -22.83 20.26
N ASP A 157 -25.53 -23.02 19.20
CA ASP A 157 -26.72 -22.21 18.90
C ASP A 157 -27.94 -22.67 19.74
N PRO A 158 -28.94 -21.80 19.96
CA PRO A 158 -30.17 -22.14 20.68
C PRO A 158 -30.98 -23.28 20.04
N ASP A 159 -30.77 -23.51 18.74
CA ASP A 159 -31.40 -24.60 17.98
C ASP A 159 -30.81 -25.98 18.32
N GLY A 160 -29.80 -26.04 19.19
CA GLY A 160 -29.12 -27.28 19.57
C GLY A 160 -27.96 -27.67 18.66
N THR A 161 -27.63 -26.86 17.65
CA THR A 161 -26.51 -27.12 16.72
C THR A 161 -25.17 -26.70 17.34
N LEU A 162 -24.18 -27.62 17.33
CA LEU A 162 -22.78 -27.33 17.61
C LEU A 162 -22.03 -27.14 16.30
N ARG A 163 -21.39 -26.00 16.11
CA ARG A 163 -20.59 -25.74 14.92
C ARG A 163 -19.31 -24.97 15.23
N SER A 164 -18.38 -24.99 14.30
CA SER A 164 -17.19 -24.16 14.33
C SER A 164 -17.58 -22.68 14.20
N CYS A 165 -16.90 -21.81 14.95
CA CYS A 165 -17.19 -20.37 14.91
C CYS A 165 -16.67 -19.72 13.62
N ASP A 166 -17.39 -18.71 13.15
CA ASP A 166 -16.95 -17.84 12.06
C ASP A 166 -15.67 -17.06 12.42
N HIS A 167 -14.92 -16.65 11.40
CA HIS A 167 -13.62 -16.00 11.54
C HIS A 167 -13.67 -14.72 12.39
N ASP A 168 -14.73 -13.92 12.28
CA ASP A 168 -14.89 -12.68 13.05
C ASP A 168 -15.02 -12.94 14.56
N VAL A 169 -15.83 -13.96 14.92
CA VAL A 169 -16.03 -14.38 16.31
C VAL A 169 -14.74 -14.96 16.86
N ARG A 170 -14.08 -15.82 16.08
CA ARG A 170 -12.79 -16.44 16.40
C ARG A 170 -11.73 -15.39 16.71
N LYS A 171 -11.57 -14.40 15.83
CA LYS A 171 -10.66 -13.26 16.01
C LYS A 171 -10.94 -12.48 17.29
N ARG A 172 -12.22 -12.17 17.55
CA ARG A 172 -12.62 -11.42 18.74
C ARG A 172 -12.27 -12.17 20.03
N LEU A 173 -12.51 -13.48 20.07
CA LEU A 173 -12.19 -14.32 21.23
C LEU A 173 -10.69 -14.50 21.40
N ASN A 174 -9.96 -14.73 20.31
CA ASN A 174 -8.50 -14.75 20.34
C ASN A 174 -7.94 -13.45 20.91
N GLN A 175 -8.47 -12.28 20.55
CA GLN A 175 -8.04 -11.01 21.14
C GLN A 175 -8.46 -10.84 22.61
N ALA A 176 -9.57 -11.44 23.04
CA ALA A 176 -10.03 -11.36 24.43
C ALA A 176 -9.17 -12.20 25.38
N TYR A 177 -8.81 -13.42 24.97
CA TYR A 177 -7.98 -14.33 25.78
C TYR A 177 -6.48 -14.16 25.55
N PHE A 178 -6.07 -13.82 24.33
CA PHE A 178 -4.67 -13.65 23.90
C PHE A 178 -4.47 -12.27 23.25
N PRO A 179 -4.46 -11.19 24.04
CA PRO A 179 -4.45 -9.84 23.51
C PRO A 179 -3.15 -9.52 22.76
N LEU A 180 -3.28 -9.16 21.49
CA LEU A 180 -2.17 -8.60 20.71
C LEU A 180 -2.03 -7.10 20.96
N ASN A 181 -0.78 -6.64 21.05
CA ASN A 181 -0.47 -5.24 21.29
C ASN A 181 -1.02 -4.35 20.18
N GLY A 182 -1.81 -3.34 20.57
CA GLY A 182 -2.39 -2.36 19.66
C GLY A 182 -3.70 -2.79 18.99
N ARG A 183 -4.03 -4.09 18.93
CA ARG A 183 -5.31 -4.58 18.38
C ARG A 183 -6.44 -4.30 19.36
N LYS A 184 -7.59 -3.83 18.86
CA LYS A 184 -8.78 -3.56 19.69
C LYS A 184 -9.84 -4.62 19.44
N LEU A 185 -10.59 -4.96 20.49
CA LEU A 185 -11.70 -5.92 20.43
C LEU A 185 -12.84 -5.42 19.53
N ARG A 186 -13.19 -4.15 19.65
CA ARG A 186 -14.13 -3.46 18.78
C ARG A 186 -13.37 -2.75 17.67
N GLU A 187 -13.98 -2.73 16.49
CA GLU A 187 -13.43 -2.00 15.35
C GLU A 187 -13.21 -0.53 15.70
N PRO A 188 -12.00 0.01 15.47
CA PRO A 188 -11.73 1.42 15.66
C PRO A 188 -12.64 2.31 14.81
N LEU A 189 -13.14 3.41 15.40
CA LEU A 189 -14.01 4.37 14.70
C LEU A 189 -13.41 4.93 13.41
N MET A 190 -12.09 4.96 13.29
CA MET A 190 -11.40 5.40 12.06
C MET A 190 -11.61 4.48 10.85
N PHE A 191 -12.03 3.23 11.08
CA PHE A 191 -12.31 2.26 10.02
C PHE A 191 -13.80 1.95 9.90
N ALA A 192 -14.53 1.99 11.01
CA ALA A 192 -15.99 1.80 11.02
C ALA A 192 -16.72 2.96 10.32
N ASP A 193 -16.19 4.19 10.42
CA ASP A 193 -16.80 5.40 9.85
C ASP A 193 -15.99 5.89 8.65
N ILE A 194 -16.59 5.80 7.46
CA ILE A 194 -15.98 6.17 6.18
C ILE A 194 -15.58 7.66 6.17
N GLU A 195 -16.33 8.53 6.85
CA GLU A 195 -16.00 9.96 6.89
C GLU A 195 -14.71 10.23 7.66
N LYS A 196 -14.49 9.49 8.76
CA LYS A 196 -13.26 9.57 9.55
C LYS A 196 -12.07 8.99 8.80
N LEU A 197 -12.27 7.90 8.07
CA LEU A 197 -11.25 7.36 7.18
C LEU A 197 -10.86 8.40 6.13
N ASN A 198 -11.84 8.95 5.41
CA ASN A 198 -11.61 9.99 4.40
C ASN A 198 -10.92 11.22 4.98
N SER A 199 -11.28 11.66 6.20
CA SER A 199 -10.60 12.77 6.87
C SER A 199 -9.12 12.49 7.13
N LEU A 200 -8.73 11.23 7.42
CA LEU A 200 -7.33 10.84 7.57
C LEU A 200 -6.59 10.79 6.23
N LEU A 201 -7.27 10.33 5.18
CA LEU A 201 -6.73 10.29 3.82
C LEU A 201 -6.53 11.71 3.27
N ASP A 202 -7.45 12.63 3.54
CA ASP A 202 -7.33 14.05 3.18
C ASP A 202 -6.16 14.74 3.87
N ARG A 203 -5.82 14.29 5.09
CA ARG A 203 -4.62 14.72 5.83
C ARG A 203 -3.36 13.97 5.42
N GLU A 204 -3.42 13.17 4.35
CA GLU A 204 -2.31 12.40 3.79
C GLU A 204 -1.65 11.43 4.77
N LYS A 205 -2.39 10.95 5.79
CA LYS A 205 -1.88 10.04 6.82
C LYS A 205 -1.92 8.56 6.37
N TYR A 206 -1.48 8.28 5.15
CA TYR A 206 -1.59 6.96 4.52
C TYR A 206 -0.85 5.87 5.29
N GLU A 207 0.43 6.09 5.61
CA GLU A 207 1.24 5.10 6.33
C GLU A 207 0.62 4.76 7.70
N PHE A 208 0.06 5.75 8.40
CA PHE A 208 -0.61 5.53 9.68
C PHE A 208 -1.87 4.65 9.53
N VAL A 209 -2.68 4.91 8.50
CA VAL A 209 -3.89 4.11 8.21
C VAL A 209 -3.51 2.66 7.91
N LEU A 210 -2.50 2.44 7.06
CA LEU A 210 -2.05 1.11 6.64
C LEU A 210 -1.36 0.35 7.79
N ASP A 211 -0.45 1.00 8.54
CA ASP A 211 0.17 0.42 9.75
C ASP A 211 -0.90 0.00 10.75
N ARG A 212 -1.94 0.82 10.94
CA ARG A 212 -3.04 0.53 11.86
C ARG A 212 -3.94 -0.57 11.35
N ALA A 213 -4.16 -0.67 10.04
CA ALA A 213 -4.94 -1.75 9.42
C ALA A 213 -4.24 -3.10 9.62
N CYS A 214 -2.92 -3.19 9.40
CA CYS A 214 -2.15 -4.41 9.61
C CYS A 214 -2.14 -4.90 11.07
N VAL A 215 -2.37 -4.01 12.05
CA VAL A 215 -2.46 -4.40 13.47
C VAL A 215 -3.89 -4.84 13.84
N GLN A 216 -4.91 -4.26 13.19
CA GLN A 216 -6.31 -4.47 13.56
C GLN A 216 -6.91 -5.71 12.87
N TYR A 217 -6.56 -5.95 11.61
CA TYR A 217 -7.15 -6.98 10.75
C TYR A 217 -6.10 -7.96 10.23
N GLU A 218 -6.56 -9.16 9.90
CA GLU A 218 -5.81 -10.14 9.12
C GLU A 218 -5.89 -9.82 7.61
N PRO A 219 -4.91 -10.24 6.79
CA PRO A 219 -4.81 -9.86 5.38
C PRO A 219 -5.91 -10.44 4.47
N ASP A 220 -6.51 -11.55 4.88
CA ASP A 220 -7.62 -12.27 4.24
C ASP A 220 -9.01 -11.73 4.61
N GLU A 221 -9.09 -10.81 5.58
CA GLU A 221 -10.36 -10.20 5.97
C GLU A 221 -10.86 -9.17 4.93
N PRO A 222 -12.16 -9.17 4.59
CA PRO A 222 -12.75 -8.17 3.70
C PRO A 222 -12.53 -6.74 4.19
N SER A 223 -12.60 -6.52 5.51
CA SER A 223 -12.39 -5.21 6.14
C SER A 223 -10.97 -4.67 5.93
N TYR A 224 -9.96 -5.53 5.97
CA TYR A 224 -8.57 -5.15 5.70
C TYR A 224 -8.44 -4.67 4.26
N GLN A 225 -8.87 -5.52 3.32
CA GLN A 225 -8.74 -5.27 1.90
C GLN A 225 -9.48 -4.01 1.48
N ARG A 226 -10.69 -3.76 2.01
CA ARG A 226 -11.46 -2.53 1.83
C ARG A 226 -10.67 -1.29 2.23
N VAL A 227 -10.06 -1.29 3.42
CA VAL A 227 -9.30 -0.13 3.92
C VAL A 227 -8.05 0.09 3.06
N THR A 228 -7.32 -0.98 2.73
CA THR A 228 -6.12 -0.87 1.91
C THR A 228 -6.44 -0.42 0.48
N SER A 229 -7.49 -0.96 -0.15
CA SER A 229 -7.89 -0.61 -1.51
C SER A 229 -8.29 0.86 -1.61
N ILE A 230 -9.10 1.34 -0.67
CA ILE A 230 -9.51 2.76 -0.62
C ILE A 230 -8.29 3.66 -0.45
N THR A 231 -7.37 3.26 0.44
CA THR A 231 -6.14 4.03 0.68
C THR A 231 -5.26 4.09 -0.57
N TYR A 232 -5.07 2.97 -1.27
CA TYR A 232 -4.26 2.92 -2.50
C TYR A 232 -4.88 3.72 -3.64
N GLN A 233 -6.20 3.60 -3.86
CA GLN A 233 -6.89 4.40 -4.88
C GLN A 233 -6.82 5.90 -4.57
N HIS A 234 -6.91 6.29 -3.30
CA HIS A 234 -6.78 7.69 -2.91
C HIS A 234 -5.34 8.22 -3.11
N VAL A 235 -4.32 7.39 -2.84
CA VAL A 235 -2.92 7.73 -3.14
C VAL A 235 -2.70 7.90 -4.64
N ASP A 236 -3.27 7.01 -5.45
CA ASP A 236 -3.20 7.05 -6.92
C ASP A 236 -3.88 8.31 -7.47
N THR A 237 -5.09 8.63 -6.99
CA THR A 237 -5.87 9.81 -7.39
C THR A 237 -5.14 11.12 -7.08
N LYS A 238 -4.41 11.20 -5.96
CA LYS A 238 -3.64 12.40 -5.58
C LYS A 238 -2.18 12.35 -6.04
N SER A 239 -1.75 11.27 -6.72
CA SER A 239 -0.37 11.00 -7.13
C SER A 239 0.67 11.17 -6.00
N LYS A 240 0.31 10.76 -4.77
CA LYS A 240 1.16 10.93 -3.56
C LYS A 240 1.96 9.67 -3.20
N TYR A 241 2.58 9.04 -4.19
CA TYR A 241 3.34 7.79 -4.01
C TYR A 241 4.56 7.94 -3.09
N GLU A 242 5.19 9.11 -3.11
CA GLU A 242 6.39 9.40 -2.31
C GLU A 242 6.16 9.23 -0.80
N LEU A 243 4.94 9.44 -0.32
CA LEU A 243 4.60 9.23 1.09
C LEU A 243 4.71 7.76 1.50
N LEU A 244 4.37 6.85 0.59
CA LEU A 244 4.47 5.40 0.81
C LEU A 244 5.79 4.80 0.35
N ARG A 245 6.60 5.50 -0.47
CA ARG A 245 7.97 5.04 -0.79
C ARG A 245 8.82 4.81 0.45
N SER A 246 9.74 3.85 0.35
CA SER A 246 10.58 3.41 1.47
C SER A 246 9.77 2.95 2.70
N THR A 247 8.55 2.46 2.49
CA THR A 247 7.74 1.79 3.51
C THR A 247 7.40 0.37 3.04
N ARG A 248 7.04 -0.51 3.98
CA ARG A 248 6.60 -1.88 3.68
C ARG A 248 5.32 -1.95 2.85
N HIS A 249 4.56 -0.86 2.73
CA HIS A 249 3.28 -0.83 2.03
C HIS A 249 3.40 -0.46 0.56
N PHE A 250 4.56 0.03 0.12
CA PHE A 250 4.74 0.44 -1.28
C PHE A 250 4.57 -0.75 -2.23
N GLY A 251 5.23 -1.87 -1.96
CA GLY A 251 5.15 -3.03 -2.84
C GLY A 251 3.73 -3.62 -2.95
N PRO A 252 2.98 -3.85 -1.86
CA PRO A 252 1.58 -4.25 -1.95
C PRO A 252 0.70 -3.25 -2.72
N MET A 253 0.94 -1.94 -2.57
CA MET A 253 0.24 -0.93 -3.36
C MET A 253 0.57 -1.05 -4.85
N THR A 254 1.85 -1.19 -5.22
CA THR A 254 2.26 -1.39 -6.61
C THR A 254 1.69 -2.68 -7.19
N PHE A 255 1.67 -3.76 -6.41
CA PHE A 255 1.03 -5.02 -6.78
C PHE A 255 -0.49 -4.84 -6.98
N TYR A 256 -1.15 -4.09 -6.11
CA TYR A 256 -2.57 -3.77 -6.24
C TYR A 256 -2.87 -2.99 -7.54
N LEU A 257 -2.11 -1.93 -7.83
CA LEU A 257 -2.30 -1.13 -9.04
C LEU A 257 -2.03 -1.94 -10.31
N THR A 258 -1.01 -2.80 -10.30
CA THR A 258 -0.72 -3.69 -11.43
C THR A 258 -1.79 -4.77 -11.60
N TRP A 259 -2.26 -5.37 -10.50
CA TRP A 259 -3.34 -6.36 -10.50
C TRP A 259 -4.63 -5.81 -11.12
N HIS A 260 -5.05 -4.61 -10.74
CA HIS A 260 -6.25 -3.95 -11.25
C HIS A 260 -6.03 -3.16 -12.55
N LYS A 261 -4.85 -3.26 -13.18
CA LYS A 261 -4.48 -2.58 -14.43
C LYS A 261 -4.60 -1.04 -14.37
N SER A 262 -4.42 -0.46 -13.18
CA SER A 262 -4.51 0.98 -12.92
C SER A 262 -3.14 1.62 -12.63
N MET A 263 -2.06 1.05 -13.18
CA MET A 263 -0.68 1.50 -12.88
C MET A 263 -0.21 2.73 -13.68
N ASP A 264 -1.05 3.29 -14.55
CA ASP A 264 -0.63 4.33 -15.50
C ASP A 264 -0.24 5.66 -14.83
N ASN A 265 -0.88 6.02 -13.70
CA ASN A 265 -0.50 7.18 -12.91
C ASN A 265 0.86 6.99 -12.23
N LEU A 266 1.14 5.79 -11.71
CA LEU A 266 2.44 5.45 -11.13
C LEU A 266 3.54 5.45 -12.21
N MET A 267 3.24 4.90 -13.38
CA MET A 267 4.15 4.97 -14.54
C MET A 267 4.47 6.41 -14.92
N LEU A 268 3.46 7.28 -14.97
CA LEU A 268 3.63 8.70 -15.25
C LEU A 268 4.53 9.39 -14.20
N GLU A 269 4.34 9.10 -12.91
CA GLU A 269 5.19 9.66 -11.85
C GLU A 269 6.65 9.21 -11.97
N LEU A 270 6.90 7.93 -12.30
CA LEU A 270 8.26 7.42 -12.49
C LEU A 270 8.96 8.12 -13.68
N ILE A 271 8.26 8.31 -14.79
CA ILE A 271 8.80 8.99 -15.98
C ILE A 271 9.07 10.47 -15.66
N GLN A 272 8.12 11.16 -15.04
CA GLN A 272 8.29 12.57 -14.62
C GLN A 272 9.42 12.74 -13.59
N GLY A 273 9.59 11.77 -12.70
CA GLY A 273 10.69 11.74 -11.73
C GLY A 273 12.06 11.40 -12.34
N GLY A 274 12.12 11.03 -13.62
CA GLY A 274 13.33 10.59 -14.31
C GLY A 274 13.81 9.19 -13.91
N ALA A 275 12.97 8.42 -13.22
CA ALA A 275 13.24 7.04 -12.78
C ALA A 275 12.84 6.03 -13.87
N VAL A 276 13.48 6.16 -15.04
CA VAL A 276 13.15 5.38 -16.25
C VAL A 276 13.48 3.90 -16.08
N ARG A 277 14.55 3.57 -15.35
CA ARG A 277 14.89 2.18 -15.02
C ARG A 277 13.78 1.52 -14.22
N GLU A 278 13.25 2.20 -13.21
CA GLU A 278 12.13 1.73 -12.40
C GLU A 278 10.83 1.64 -13.20
N ALA A 279 10.58 2.55 -14.15
CA ALA A 279 9.46 2.44 -15.07
C ALA A 279 9.52 1.15 -15.92
N VAL A 280 10.70 0.74 -16.39
CA VAL A 280 10.87 -0.57 -17.06
C VAL A 280 10.59 -1.73 -16.10
N LEU A 281 11.03 -1.65 -14.85
CA LEU A 281 10.73 -2.69 -13.84
C LEU A 281 9.23 -2.81 -13.56
N LEU A 282 8.50 -1.69 -13.56
CA LEU A 282 7.04 -1.68 -13.42
C LEU A 282 6.35 -2.34 -14.64
N ALA A 283 6.86 -2.10 -15.84
CA ALA A 283 6.37 -2.78 -17.05
C ALA A 283 6.67 -4.29 -17.02
N ALA A 284 7.86 -4.69 -16.56
CA ALA A 284 8.23 -6.09 -16.37
C ALA A 284 7.34 -6.78 -15.31
N LEU A 285 7.02 -6.08 -14.21
CA LEU A 285 6.10 -6.57 -13.19
C LEU A 285 4.69 -6.83 -13.75
N ARG A 286 4.18 -5.93 -14.59
CA ARG A 286 2.89 -6.14 -15.27
C ARG A 286 2.92 -7.36 -16.19
N GLN A 287 4.02 -7.56 -16.93
CA GLN A 287 4.19 -8.74 -17.76
C GLN A 287 4.18 -10.04 -16.95
N ASP A 288 4.78 -10.05 -15.76
CA ASP A 288 4.79 -11.23 -14.88
C ASP A 288 3.42 -11.55 -14.27
N ILE A 289 2.59 -10.53 -14.03
CA ILE A 289 1.26 -10.72 -13.43
C ILE A 289 0.20 -11.06 -14.49
N HIS A 290 0.16 -10.34 -15.62
CA HIS A 290 -0.90 -10.45 -16.62
C HIS A 290 -0.45 -11.04 -17.96
N GLY A 291 0.83 -10.93 -18.33
CA GLY A 291 1.33 -11.35 -19.63
C GLY A 291 0.81 -10.54 -20.82
N ASP A 292 0.26 -9.34 -20.58
CA ASP A 292 -0.45 -8.52 -21.57
C ASP A 292 0.40 -7.39 -22.20
N VAL A 293 1.68 -7.28 -21.81
CA VAL A 293 2.52 -6.14 -22.18
C VAL A 293 3.15 -6.36 -23.55
N ALA A 294 3.01 -5.37 -24.44
CA ALA A 294 3.71 -5.35 -25.72
C ALA A 294 5.24 -5.34 -25.49
N ASN A 295 5.94 -6.32 -26.06
CA ASN A 295 7.38 -6.54 -25.85
C ASN A 295 7.80 -6.83 -24.39
N GLY A 296 6.93 -7.51 -23.62
CA GLY A 296 7.22 -7.86 -22.23
C GLY A 296 8.52 -8.66 -22.02
N ASP A 297 8.97 -9.45 -22.99
CA ASP A 297 10.24 -10.19 -22.90
C ASP A 297 11.47 -9.28 -22.92
N VAL A 298 11.39 -8.17 -23.67
CA VAL A 298 12.43 -7.14 -23.67
C VAL A 298 12.50 -6.47 -22.30
N ALA A 299 11.34 -6.14 -21.71
CA ALA A 299 11.26 -5.57 -20.37
C ALA A 299 11.86 -6.51 -19.31
N ARG A 300 11.60 -7.83 -19.40
CA ARG A 300 12.22 -8.83 -18.51
C ARG A 300 13.74 -8.90 -18.64
N THR A 301 14.23 -8.89 -19.88
CA THR A 301 15.68 -8.95 -20.16
C THR A 301 16.38 -7.70 -19.63
N LEU A 302 15.79 -6.52 -19.84
CA LEU A 302 16.29 -5.26 -19.29
C LEU A 302 16.20 -5.22 -17.76
N ALA A 303 15.14 -5.78 -17.16
CA ALA A 303 15.01 -5.86 -15.71
C ALA A 303 16.20 -6.60 -15.08
N GLN A 304 16.65 -7.71 -15.68
CA GLN A 304 17.83 -8.44 -15.21
C GLN A 304 19.12 -7.60 -15.27
N GLN A 305 19.25 -6.71 -16.25
CA GLN A 305 20.39 -5.78 -16.36
C GLN A 305 20.30 -4.62 -15.36
N ILE A 306 19.09 -4.17 -15.03
CA ILE A 306 18.84 -3.04 -14.11
C ILE A 306 19.01 -3.45 -12.65
N LEU A 307 18.54 -4.63 -12.26
CA LEU A 307 18.56 -5.11 -10.87
C LEU A 307 19.91 -5.02 -10.14
N PRO A 308 21.07 -5.34 -10.77
CA PRO A 308 22.38 -5.21 -10.11
C PRO A 308 22.87 -3.75 -9.97
N THR A 309 22.30 -2.79 -10.70
CA THR A 309 22.72 -1.39 -10.61
C THR A 309 22.30 -0.75 -9.28
N PRO A 310 23.03 0.23 -8.73
CA PRO A 310 22.61 0.92 -7.49
C PRO A 310 21.27 1.65 -7.68
N VAL A 311 20.47 1.77 -6.63
CA VAL A 311 19.22 2.56 -6.66
C VAL A 311 19.57 4.05 -6.76
N GLN A 312 19.13 4.71 -7.82
CA GLN A 312 19.30 6.15 -7.96
C GLN A 312 18.19 6.87 -7.19
N LEU A 313 18.51 7.39 -6.00
CA LEU A 313 17.57 8.20 -5.21
C LEU A 313 17.59 9.67 -5.65
N THR A 314 18.75 10.17 -6.05
CA THR A 314 18.99 11.52 -6.54
C THR A 314 19.38 11.51 -8.01
N LYS A 315 19.22 12.67 -8.67
CA LYS A 315 19.65 12.84 -10.05
C LYS A 315 21.19 12.71 -10.12
N PRO A 316 21.74 11.88 -11.02
CA PRO A 316 23.17 11.68 -11.11
C PRO A 316 23.88 12.96 -11.59
N GLU A 317 24.99 13.31 -10.97
CA GLU A 317 25.81 14.48 -11.34
C GLU A 317 26.66 14.23 -12.59
N SER A 318 26.98 12.97 -12.87
CA SER A 318 27.74 12.56 -14.05
C SER A 318 27.27 11.20 -14.57
N LEU A 319 27.23 11.03 -15.89
CA LEU A 319 26.85 9.78 -16.55
C LEU A 319 28.07 9.04 -17.12
N THR A 320 28.07 7.72 -16.98
CA THR A 320 28.97 6.83 -17.72
C THR A 320 28.38 6.51 -19.10
N GLU A 321 29.21 6.13 -20.08
CA GLU A 321 28.67 5.72 -21.40
C GLU A 321 27.84 4.43 -21.30
N GLU A 322 28.12 3.56 -20.32
CA GLU A 322 27.32 2.37 -20.01
C GLU A 322 25.91 2.75 -19.51
N ASP A 323 25.83 3.74 -18.62
CA ASP A 323 24.54 4.26 -18.15
C ASP A 323 23.72 4.86 -19.29
N ILE A 324 24.36 5.61 -20.19
CA ILE A 324 23.70 6.21 -21.37
C ILE A 324 23.11 5.12 -22.27
N GLN A 325 23.88 4.06 -22.56
CA GLN A 325 23.41 2.95 -23.38
C GLN A 325 22.25 2.20 -22.74
N LEU A 326 22.31 1.96 -21.43
CA LEU A 326 21.26 1.27 -20.70
C LEU A 326 19.99 2.12 -20.62
N ASP A 327 20.10 3.41 -20.30
CA ASP A 327 18.96 4.31 -20.20
C ASP A 327 18.28 4.54 -21.56
N SER A 328 19.05 4.61 -22.65
CA SER A 328 18.50 4.67 -24.02
C SER A 328 17.62 3.45 -24.34
N LYS A 329 18.10 2.23 -24.01
CA LYS A 329 17.30 1.00 -24.18
C LYS A 329 16.05 1.02 -23.30
N CYS A 330 16.13 1.58 -22.10
CA CYS A 330 14.98 1.71 -21.21
C CYS A 330 13.92 2.66 -21.79
N VAL A 331 14.34 3.79 -22.35
CA VAL A 331 13.45 4.77 -23.00
C VAL A 331 12.73 4.15 -24.20
N GLU A 332 13.43 3.40 -25.05
CA GLU A 332 12.81 2.69 -26.18
C GLU A 332 11.81 1.62 -25.72
N CYS A 333 12.12 0.90 -24.65
CA CYS A 333 11.21 -0.09 -24.07
C CYS A 333 9.92 0.56 -23.56
N ILE A 334 10.03 1.72 -22.90
CA ILE A 334 8.87 2.45 -22.36
C ILE A 334 8.03 3.06 -23.49
N GLU A 335 8.64 3.60 -24.54
CA GLU A 335 7.90 4.10 -25.70
C GLU A 335 7.02 3.01 -26.34
N LYS A 336 7.55 1.79 -26.45
CA LYS A 336 6.78 0.62 -26.90
C LYS A 336 5.67 0.24 -25.92
N TYR A 337 5.91 0.34 -24.61
CA TYR A 337 4.88 0.12 -23.59
C TYR A 337 3.75 1.15 -23.71
N ILE A 338 4.07 2.43 -23.85
CA ILE A 338 3.09 3.52 -23.90
C ILE A 338 2.20 3.39 -25.14
N THR A 339 2.82 3.14 -26.30
CA THR A 339 2.08 2.99 -27.57
C THR A 339 1.18 1.75 -27.58
N GLY A 340 1.63 0.63 -27.00
CA GLY A 340 0.91 -0.64 -27.03
C GLY A 340 -0.15 -0.82 -25.93
N THR A 341 0.16 -0.43 -24.70
CA THR A 341 -0.55 -0.98 -23.51
C THR A 341 -1.11 0.10 -22.57
N SER A 342 -0.61 1.33 -22.61
CA SER A 342 -1.04 2.41 -21.71
C SER A 342 -2.40 3.02 -22.08
N SER A 343 -3.20 3.37 -21.08
CA SER A 343 -4.42 4.17 -21.26
C SER A 343 -4.15 5.69 -21.30
N MET A 344 -3.05 6.14 -20.68
CA MET A 344 -2.67 7.56 -20.54
C MET A 344 -1.56 7.94 -21.53
N LYS A 345 -1.72 7.56 -22.80
CA LYS A 345 -0.66 7.65 -23.82
C LYS A 345 -0.09 9.05 -23.98
N SER A 346 -0.95 10.05 -24.20
CA SER A 346 -0.52 11.44 -24.46
C SER A 346 0.26 12.06 -23.30
N GLN A 347 -0.16 11.81 -22.06
CA GLN A 347 0.50 12.36 -20.88
C GLN A 347 1.85 11.68 -20.63
N GLN A 348 1.93 10.36 -20.80
CA GLN A 348 3.17 9.60 -20.63
C GLN A 348 4.16 9.88 -21.77
N GLU A 349 3.70 10.05 -23.01
CA GLU A 349 4.54 10.46 -24.16
C GLU A 349 5.13 11.84 -23.93
N LEU A 350 4.33 12.81 -23.49
CA LEU A 350 4.81 14.15 -23.17
C LEU A 350 5.86 14.12 -22.04
N ALA A 351 5.62 13.34 -20.99
CA ALA A 351 6.58 13.16 -19.90
C ALA A 351 7.87 12.50 -20.38
N LEU A 352 7.77 11.49 -21.25
CA LEU A 352 8.94 10.80 -21.82
C LEU A 352 9.76 11.73 -22.71
N GLN A 353 9.10 12.58 -23.50
CA GLN A 353 9.77 13.59 -24.31
C GLN A 353 10.51 14.61 -23.44
N GLY A 354 9.88 15.09 -22.36
CA GLY A 354 10.55 15.97 -21.39
C GLY A 354 11.77 15.30 -20.72
N PHE A 355 11.69 14.00 -20.44
CA PHE A 355 12.84 13.23 -19.97
C PHE A 355 13.95 13.15 -21.01
N ARG A 356 13.64 12.88 -22.29
CA ARG A 356 14.62 12.80 -23.39
C ARG A 356 15.42 14.10 -23.51
N GLU A 357 14.73 15.24 -23.52
CA GLU A 357 15.35 16.57 -23.62
C GLU A 357 16.26 16.86 -22.42
N TYR A 358 15.78 16.59 -21.20
CA TYR A 358 16.58 16.73 -19.98
C TYR A 358 17.81 15.82 -19.98
N TYR A 359 17.64 14.56 -20.37
CA TYR A 359 18.71 13.57 -20.38
C TYR A 359 19.77 13.91 -21.44
N GLN A 360 19.36 14.43 -22.59
CA GLN A 360 20.29 14.88 -23.63
C GLN A 360 21.15 16.06 -23.16
N GLN A 361 20.58 17.03 -22.45
CA GLN A 361 21.35 18.10 -21.82
C GLN A 361 22.37 17.56 -20.81
N LEU A 362 21.99 16.54 -20.03
CA LEU A 362 22.87 15.89 -19.07
C LEU A 362 24.04 15.14 -19.75
N ILE A 363 23.79 14.49 -20.89
CA ILE A 363 24.82 13.87 -21.72
C ILE A 363 25.80 14.93 -22.24
N GLU A 364 25.30 16.03 -22.80
CA GLU A 364 26.13 17.11 -23.33
C GLU A 364 27.00 17.75 -22.24
N LEU A 365 26.42 18.00 -21.07
CA LEU A 365 27.12 18.54 -19.91
C LEU A 365 28.21 17.58 -19.41
N SER A 366 27.89 16.29 -19.25
CA SER A 366 28.86 15.30 -18.78
C SER A 366 30.02 15.10 -19.76
N ARG A 367 29.76 15.10 -21.07
CA ARG A 367 30.80 15.06 -22.11
C ARG A 367 31.61 16.35 -22.16
N GLY A 368 30.97 17.51 -21.97
CA GLY A 368 31.63 18.81 -21.87
C GLY A 368 32.59 18.89 -20.68
N LEU A 369 32.16 18.42 -19.50
CA LEU A 369 33.00 18.33 -18.31
C LEU A 369 34.20 17.39 -18.51
N LYS A 370 33.99 16.20 -19.11
CA LYS A 370 35.10 15.28 -19.42
C LYS A 370 36.15 15.93 -20.33
N LYS A 371 35.70 16.64 -21.38
CA LYS A 371 36.57 17.40 -22.28
C LYS A 371 37.31 18.52 -21.55
N ALA A 372 36.63 19.29 -20.70
CA ALA A 372 37.24 20.36 -19.91
C ALA A 372 38.29 19.85 -18.91
N HIS A 373 38.10 18.65 -18.37
CA HIS A 373 39.06 17.97 -17.50
C HIS A 373 40.17 17.22 -18.25
N GLY A 374 40.24 17.33 -19.59
CA GLY A 374 41.32 16.75 -20.40
C GLY A 374 41.31 15.22 -20.50
N LYS A 375 40.22 14.56 -20.10
CA LYS A 375 40.02 13.12 -20.29
C LYS A 375 39.27 12.92 -21.60
N GLN A 376 40.00 12.52 -22.66
CA GLN A 376 39.41 12.11 -23.94
C GLN A 376 38.73 10.75 -23.80
#